data_AF-A0A5C7W3T0-F1
#
_entry.id   AF-A0A5C7W3T0-F1
#
_cell.length_a   1.000
_cell.length_b   1.000
_cell.length_c   1.000
_cell.angle_alpha   90.00
_cell.angle_beta   90.00
_cell.angle_gamma   90.00
#
_symmetry.space_group_name_H-M   'P 1'
#
loop_
_entity.id
_entity.type
_entity.pdbx_description
1 polymer ?
#
loop_
_entity_poly.entity_id
_entity_poly.type
_entity_poly.pdbx_seq_one_letter_code
_entity_poly.pdbx_strand_id
1 'polypeptide(L)'
;MKKFTIIATHESTGQIVASHVYGDSSLNAFAAAAAMDPDLTLVVALPGWQSEDEGMFFPGSGVVDAATVLAQPQVFGEPPAEVTPELVTEVLRAYSLRVSNTNGETFEAMGKELANELDRSEILGEAYDKLSAPADASAFKQAVFDQVHVALVAKGVIEF
;
A
#
# COMPACT_ATOMS: atom_id res chain seq x y z
N MET A 1 -4.04 11.27 9.41
CA MET A 1 -3.01 11.35 8.35
C MET A 1 -3.14 12.62 7.51
N LYS A 2 -2.04 13.07 6.90
CA LYS A 2 -1.93 14.22 5.99
C LYS A 2 -1.63 13.73 4.56
N LYS A 3 -1.89 14.58 3.56
CA LYS A 3 -1.66 14.30 2.14
C LYS A 3 -0.20 14.56 1.77
N PHE A 4 0.39 13.68 0.97
CA PHE A 4 1.72 13.84 0.39
C PHE A 4 1.81 13.30 -1.04
N THR A 5 2.48 14.02 -1.92
CA THR A 5 2.95 13.49 -3.20
C THR A 5 4.39 13.01 -3.02
N ILE A 6 4.63 11.73 -3.28
CA ILE A 6 5.97 11.14 -3.34
C ILE A 6 6.44 11.14 -4.78
N ILE A 7 7.61 11.73 -5.03
CA ILE A 7 8.32 11.59 -6.29
C ILE A 7 9.35 10.48 -6.12
N ALA A 8 9.32 9.52 -7.03
CA ALA A 8 10.18 8.35 -7.03
C ALA A 8 10.57 7.97 -8.46
N THR A 9 11.55 7.08 -8.60
CA THR A 9 11.87 6.41 -9.85
C THR A 9 11.61 4.93 -9.71
N HIS A 10 10.93 4.33 -10.68
CA HIS A 10 10.74 2.88 -10.72
C HIS A 10 12.03 2.21 -11.21
N GLU A 11 12.61 1.30 -10.43
CA GLU A 11 13.94 0.75 -10.68
C GLU A 11 14.06 -0.02 -12.00
N SER A 12 13.07 -0.86 -12.31
CA SER A 12 13.08 -1.69 -13.51
C SER A 12 12.91 -0.91 -14.82
N THR A 13 12.20 0.23 -14.80
CA THR A 13 11.86 0.99 -16.01
C THR A 13 12.60 2.33 -16.13
N GLY A 14 13.15 2.84 -15.03
CA GLY A 14 13.73 4.18 -14.93
C GLY A 14 12.72 5.31 -15.02
N GLN A 15 11.41 5.02 -15.02
CA GLN A 15 10.37 6.04 -15.10
C GLN A 15 10.27 6.83 -13.80
N ILE A 16 10.06 8.14 -13.93
CA ILE A 16 9.70 9.00 -12.79
C ILE A 16 8.21 8.85 -12.55
N VAL A 17 7.83 8.57 -11.30
CA VAL A 17 6.44 8.40 -10.87
C VAL A 17 6.10 9.38 -9.76
N ALA A 18 4.83 9.75 -9.68
CA ALA A 18 4.27 10.57 -8.62
C ALA A 18 3.16 9.78 -7.92
N SER A 19 3.42 9.35 -6.69
CA SER A 19 2.47 8.56 -5.88
C SER A 19 1.78 9.47 -4.86
N HIS A 20 0.45 9.47 -4.86
CA HIS A 20 -0.34 10.21 -3.87
C HIS A 20 -0.65 9.31 -2.69
N VAL A 21 -0.17 9.70 -1.50
CA VAL A 21 -0.30 8.89 -0.29
C VAL A 21 -0.75 9.72 0.89
N TYR A 22 -1.29 9.05 1.90
CA TYR A 22 -1.52 9.65 3.20
C TYR A 22 -0.49 9.12 4.20
N GLY A 23 0.03 10.01 5.05
CA GLY A 23 0.98 9.65 6.10
C GLY A 23 0.92 10.61 7.28
N ASP A 24 1.45 10.22 8.43
CA ASP A 24 1.47 11.08 9.61
C ASP A 24 2.62 12.10 9.59
N SER A 25 3.66 11.82 8.80
CA SER A 25 4.80 12.67 8.53
C SER A 25 5.31 12.45 7.11
N SER A 26 6.24 13.29 6.65
CA SER A 26 6.91 13.08 5.36
C SER A 26 7.71 11.78 5.31
N LEU A 27 8.33 11.38 6.42
CA LEU A 27 9.02 10.09 6.53
C LEU A 27 8.04 8.91 6.44
N ASN A 28 6.88 9.03 7.06
CA ASN A 28 5.83 8.02 6.96
C ASN A 28 5.18 7.94 5.58
N ALA A 29 5.13 9.05 4.85
CA ALA A 29 4.70 9.04 3.46
C ALA A 29 5.64 8.22 2.56
N PHE A 30 6.94 8.17 2.84
CA PHE A 30 7.84 7.24 2.14
C PHE A 30 7.51 5.79 2.43
N ALA A 31 7.22 5.42 3.68
CA ALA A 31 6.78 4.07 4.04
C ALA A 31 5.47 3.71 3.34
N ALA A 32 4.52 4.64 3.28
CA ALA A 32 3.26 4.48 2.57
C ALA A 32 3.46 4.20 1.06
N ALA A 33 4.34 4.95 0.40
CA ALA A 33 4.63 4.72 -1.02
C ALA A 33 5.41 3.42 -1.26
N ALA A 34 6.36 3.08 -0.39
CA ALA A 34 7.11 1.82 -0.47
C ALA A 34 6.20 0.58 -0.33
N ALA A 35 5.13 0.67 0.47
CA ALA A 35 4.14 -0.40 0.61
C ALA A 35 3.26 -0.58 -0.64
N MET A 36 3.09 0.48 -1.45
CA MET A 36 2.35 0.41 -2.73
C MET A 36 3.16 -0.29 -3.81
N ASP A 37 4.44 0.04 -3.90
CA ASP A 37 5.33 -0.46 -4.94
C ASP A 37 6.75 -0.67 -4.36
N PRO A 38 7.19 -1.94 -4.21
CA PRO A 38 8.49 -2.27 -3.65
C PRO A 38 9.67 -2.00 -4.61
N ASP A 39 9.40 -1.66 -5.88
CA ASP A 39 10.43 -1.38 -6.89
C ASP A 39 10.73 0.13 -7.01
N LEU A 40 10.29 0.94 -6.05
CA LEU A 40 10.54 2.39 -6.04
C LEU A 40 11.89 2.74 -5.39
N THR A 41 12.66 3.58 -6.09
CA THR A 41 13.69 4.42 -5.49
C THR A 41 13.09 5.78 -5.15
N LEU A 42 13.00 6.09 -3.87
CA LEU A 42 12.30 7.25 -3.32
C LEU A 42 13.21 8.49 -3.30
N VAL A 43 12.69 9.62 -3.80
CA VAL A 43 13.47 10.85 -3.98
C VAL A 43 13.03 11.95 -3.02
N VAL A 44 11.75 12.33 -3.05
CA VAL A 44 11.25 13.47 -2.26
C VAL A 44 9.77 13.32 -1.94
N ALA A 45 9.39 13.78 -0.76
CA ALA A 45 8.00 13.92 -0.31
C ALA A 45 7.63 15.41 -0.33
N LEU A 46 6.52 15.72 -1.00
CA LEU A 46 5.92 17.04 -1.10
C LEU A 46 4.60 17.03 -0.33
N PRO A 47 4.34 17.99 0.58
CA PRO A 47 3.04 18.10 1.22
C PRO A 47 1.91 18.40 0.22
N GLY A 48 0.73 17.88 0.52
CA GLY A 48 -0.45 18.03 -0.34
C GLY A 48 -0.35 17.22 -1.63
N TRP A 49 -1.31 17.44 -2.53
CA TRP A 49 -1.29 16.90 -3.90
C TRP A 49 -0.54 17.89 -4.80
N GLN A 50 0.78 18.01 -4.57
CA GLN A 50 1.65 18.99 -5.24
C GLN A 50 1.30 20.45 -4.88
N SER A 51 1.31 20.78 -3.59
CA SER A 51 1.15 22.17 -3.15
C SER A 51 2.48 22.91 -3.17
N GLU A 52 2.51 24.08 -3.83
CA GLU A 52 3.68 24.97 -3.81
C GLU A 52 3.92 25.52 -2.39
N ASP A 53 5.16 25.91 -2.11
CA ASP A 53 5.59 26.59 -0.87
C ASP A 53 5.42 25.85 0.47
N GLU A 54 5.00 24.57 0.48
CA GLU A 54 4.92 23.76 1.71
C GLU A 54 6.23 23.01 2.07
N GLY A 55 7.29 23.22 1.28
CA GLY A 55 8.61 22.63 1.48
C GLY A 55 8.80 21.28 0.80
N MET A 56 10.04 20.78 0.85
CA MET A 56 10.44 19.52 0.23
C MET A 56 11.20 18.68 1.25
N PHE A 57 10.84 17.41 1.39
CA PHE A 57 11.42 16.52 2.39
C PHE A 57 12.09 15.34 1.69
N PHE A 58 13.38 15.14 1.94
CA PHE A 58 14.16 14.03 1.39
C PHE A 58 14.20 12.86 2.37
N PRO A 59 14.29 11.60 1.90
CA PRO A 59 14.33 10.43 2.78
C PRO A 59 15.66 10.30 3.53
N GLY A 60 16.69 11.05 3.13
CA GLY A 60 18.00 11.10 3.77
C GLY A 60 18.93 12.07 3.04
N SER A 61 20.24 11.79 3.07
CA SER A 61 21.25 12.55 2.30
C SER A 61 21.27 12.20 0.80
N GLY A 62 20.45 11.23 0.38
CA GLY A 62 20.33 10.76 -0.99
C GLY A 62 19.00 10.04 -1.19
N VAL A 63 18.84 9.39 -2.33
CA VAL A 63 17.69 8.52 -2.60
C VAL A 63 17.75 7.24 -1.78
N VAL A 64 16.59 6.64 -1.52
CA VAL A 64 16.47 5.41 -0.71
C VAL A 64 15.50 4.46 -1.40
N ASP A 65 15.87 3.19 -1.54
CA ASP A 65 15.00 2.16 -2.10
C ASP A 65 13.85 1.79 -1.14
N ALA A 66 12.73 1.34 -1.71
CA ALA A 66 11.52 0.98 -0.97
C ALA A 66 11.78 -0.14 0.05
N ALA A 67 12.61 -1.13 -0.28
CA ALA A 67 12.97 -2.21 0.63
C ALA A 67 13.69 -1.69 1.89
N THR A 68 14.62 -0.75 1.74
CA THR A 68 15.31 -0.09 2.85
C THR A 68 14.34 0.70 3.72
N VAL A 69 13.37 1.40 3.12
CA VAL A 69 12.35 2.14 3.87
C VAL A 69 11.50 1.20 4.73
N LEU A 70 11.01 0.10 4.15
CA LEU A 70 10.20 -0.90 4.86
C LEU A 70 11.00 -1.65 5.94
N ALA A 71 12.31 -1.84 5.73
CA ALA A 71 13.19 -2.49 6.71
C ALA A 71 13.57 -1.60 7.91
N GLN A 72 13.24 -0.30 7.89
CA GLN A 72 13.61 0.66 8.93
C GLN A 72 12.41 1.45 9.49
N PRO A 73 11.40 0.76 10.07
CA PRO A 73 10.21 1.42 10.65
C PRO A 73 10.56 2.37 11.80
N GLN A 74 11.71 2.22 12.46
CA GLN A 74 12.20 3.17 13.47
C GLN A 74 12.58 4.55 12.88
N VAL A 75 12.84 4.63 11.57
CA VAL A 75 13.16 5.87 10.87
C VAL A 75 11.92 6.38 10.14
N PHE A 76 11.28 5.52 9.37
CA PHE A 76 10.20 5.91 8.47
C PHE A 76 8.79 5.73 9.07
N GLY A 77 8.66 5.04 10.20
CA GLY A 77 7.37 4.59 10.72
C GLY A 77 6.86 3.36 9.97
N GLU A 78 5.81 2.74 10.51
CA GLU A 78 5.09 1.67 9.82
C GLU A 78 4.18 2.25 8.72
N PRO A 79 4.05 1.60 7.55
CA PRO A 79 3.09 2.03 6.55
C PRO A 79 1.67 1.99 7.14
N PRO A 80 0.78 2.91 6.75
CA PRO A 80 -0.58 2.97 7.31
C PRO A 80 -1.39 1.68 7.09
N ALA A 81 -1.13 0.99 5.97
CA ALA A 81 -1.64 -0.32 5.63
C ALA A 81 -0.69 -1.01 4.63
N GLU A 82 -0.76 -2.33 4.57
CA GLU A 82 0.00 -3.17 3.64
C GLU A 82 -0.86 -4.37 3.22
N VAL A 83 -0.68 -4.85 1.99
CA VAL A 83 -1.36 -6.06 1.48
C VAL A 83 -0.54 -7.28 1.87
N THR A 84 -0.77 -7.81 3.07
CA THR A 84 -0.05 -8.98 3.60
C THR A 84 -0.83 -10.30 3.40
N PRO A 85 -0.15 -11.45 3.46
CA PRO A 85 -0.83 -12.76 3.45
C PRO A 85 -1.89 -12.92 4.54
N GLU A 86 -1.65 -12.34 5.71
CA GLU A 86 -2.57 -12.36 6.85
C GLU A 86 -3.84 -11.58 6.52
N LEU A 87 -3.71 -10.37 5.96
CA LEU A 87 -4.86 -9.56 5.53
C LEU A 87 -5.69 -10.29 4.47
N VAL A 88 -5.05 -10.87 3.46
CA VAL A 88 -5.75 -11.65 2.42
C VAL A 88 -6.47 -12.85 3.03
N THR A 89 -5.83 -13.53 3.99
CA THR A 89 -6.45 -14.65 4.73
C THR A 89 -7.67 -14.20 5.54
N GLU A 90 -7.59 -13.04 6.19
CA GLU A 90 -8.71 -12.45 6.93
C GLU A 90 -9.90 -12.12 6.01
N VAL A 91 -9.64 -11.55 4.84
CA VAL A 91 -10.67 -11.27 3.83
C VAL A 91 -11.32 -12.57 3.33
N LEU A 92 -10.50 -13.59 3.03
CA LEU A 92 -11.00 -14.92 2.65
C LEU A 92 -11.92 -15.50 3.74
N ARG A 93 -11.52 -15.42 5.01
CA ARG A 93 -12.33 -15.90 6.15
C ARG A 93 -13.63 -15.12 6.34
N ALA A 94 -13.62 -13.82 6.02
CA ALA A 94 -14.79 -12.96 6.17
C ALA A 94 -15.84 -13.19 5.08
N TYR A 95 -15.43 -13.44 3.83
CA TYR A 95 -16.33 -13.44 2.68
C TYR A 95 -16.45 -14.79 1.95
N SER A 96 -15.50 -15.71 2.09
CA SER A 96 -15.61 -17.02 1.45
C SER A 96 -16.42 -17.98 2.31
N LEU A 97 -17.45 -18.58 1.70
CA LEU A 97 -18.26 -19.64 2.32
C LEU A 97 -17.55 -21.00 2.35
N ARG A 98 -16.44 -21.13 1.62
CA ARG A 98 -15.59 -22.33 1.61
C ARG A 98 -14.55 -22.23 2.73
N VAL A 99 -13.91 -23.35 3.08
CA VAL A 99 -12.76 -23.36 4.03
C VAL A 99 -11.45 -23.66 3.30
N SER A 100 -11.54 -24.05 2.02
CA SER A 100 -10.42 -24.36 1.13
C SER A 100 -10.79 -24.07 -0.33
N ASN A 101 -9.81 -23.94 -1.21
CA ASN A 101 -10.07 -23.90 -2.66
C ASN A 101 -10.47 -25.28 -3.22
N THR A 102 -10.71 -25.36 -4.53
CA THR A 102 -11.08 -26.59 -5.24
C THR A 102 -9.99 -27.66 -5.22
N ASN A 103 -8.75 -27.29 -4.90
CA ASN A 103 -7.61 -28.19 -4.77
C ASN A 103 -7.35 -28.63 -3.32
N GLY A 104 -8.15 -28.17 -2.35
CA GLY A 104 -8.04 -28.52 -0.93
C GLY A 104 -7.02 -27.69 -0.16
N GLU A 105 -6.53 -26.58 -0.71
CA GLU A 105 -5.57 -25.69 -0.03
C GLU A 105 -6.27 -24.81 1.00
N THR A 106 -5.61 -24.62 2.15
CA THR A 106 -6.14 -23.80 3.24
C THR A 106 -6.02 -22.30 2.90
N PHE A 107 -6.80 -21.47 3.60
CA PHE A 107 -6.71 -20.02 3.41
C PHE A 107 -5.33 -19.43 3.70
N GLU A 108 -4.55 -20.02 4.60
CA GLU A 108 -3.19 -19.57 4.88
C GLU A 108 -2.25 -19.84 3.70
N ALA A 109 -2.44 -20.94 2.98
CA ALA A 109 -1.69 -21.23 1.77
C ALA A 109 -2.11 -20.27 0.64
N MET A 110 -3.42 -20.12 0.44
CA MET A 110 -3.97 -19.19 -0.55
C MET A 110 -3.55 -17.75 -0.30
N GLY A 111 -3.60 -17.28 0.95
CA GLY A 111 -3.24 -15.91 1.32
C GLY A 111 -1.80 -15.56 0.96
N LYS A 112 -0.86 -16.51 1.09
CA LYS A 112 0.54 -16.32 0.70
C LYS A 112 0.74 -16.19 -0.80
N GLU A 113 0.04 -17.02 -1.58
CA GLU A 113 0.10 -16.96 -3.04
C GLU A 113 -0.55 -15.67 -3.55
N LEU A 114 -1.79 -15.43 -3.14
CA LEU A 114 -2.59 -14.29 -3.58
C LEU A 114 -1.97 -12.94 -3.18
N ALA A 115 -1.35 -12.81 -2.00
CA ALA A 115 -0.67 -11.56 -1.61
C ALA A 115 0.52 -11.18 -2.51
N ASN A 116 1.07 -12.13 -3.29
CA ASN A 116 2.08 -11.86 -4.30
C ASN A 116 1.49 -11.62 -5.69
N GLU A 117 0.26 -12.09 -5.95
CA GLU A 117 -0.41 -11.93 -7.25
C GLU A 117 -1.34 -10.72 -7.33
N LEU A 118 -1.73 -10.16 -6.19
CA LEU A 118 -2.58 -8.97 -6.11
C LEU A 118 -1.75 -7.73 -6.42
N ASP A 119 -2.31 -6.84 -7.22
CA ASP A 119 -1.70 -5.55 -7.51
C ASP A 119 -1.84 -4.62 -6.30
N ARG A 120 -0.77 -4.50 -5.52
CA ARG A 120 -0.72 -3.70 -4.29
C ARG A 120 -0.88 -2.21 -4.58
N SER A 121 -0.37 -1.76 -5.72
CA SER A 121 -0.43 -0.37 -6.14
C SER A 121 -1.86 0.02 -6.46
N GLU A 122 -2.59 -0.83 -7.20
CA GLU A 122 -4.01 -0.65 -7.47
C GLU A 122 -4.85 -0.66 -6.18
N ILE A 123 -4.69 -1.69 -5.34
CA ILE A 123 -5.47 -1.84 -4.09
C ILE A 123 -5.27 -0.64 -3.16
N LEU A 124 -4.03 -0.27 -2.88
CA LEU A 124 -3.71 0.83 -1.96
C LEU A 124 -4.05 2.18 -2.58
N GLY A 125 -3.83 2.36 -3.88
CA GLY A 125 -4.22 3.57 -4.63
C GLY A 125 -5.71 3.82 -4.56
N GLU A 126 -6.54 2.83 -4.90
CA GLU A 126 -7.99 2.99 -4.82
C GLU A 126 -8.49 3.13 -3.37
N ALA A 127 -7.83 2.50 -2.40
CA ALA A 127 -8.15 2.70 -0.99
C ALA A 127 -7.89 4.15 -0.56
N TYR A 128 -6.83 4.79 -1.07
CA TYR A 128 -6.56 6.21 -0.83
C TYR A 128 -7.61 7.14 -1.46
N ASP A 129 -8.09 6.82 -2.66
CA ASP A 129 -9.12 7.60 -3.35
C ASP A 129 -10.48 7.57 -2.61
N LYS A 130 -10.76 6.48 -1.88
CA LYS A 130 -11.98 6.33 -1.07
C LYS A 130 -11.94 7.09 0.26
N LEU A 131 -10.79 7.60 0.69
CA LEU A 131 -10.68 8.34 1.94
C LEU A 131 -11.14 9.79 1.80
N SER A 132 -12.05 10.20 2.69
CA SER A 132 -12.37 11.62 2.92
C SER A 132 -11.47 12.19 4.02
N ALA A 133 -10.98 13.42 3.84
CA ALA A 133 -10.08 14.05 4.80
C ALA A 133 -10.86 14.66 6.00
N PRO A 134 -10.32 14.60 7.24
CA PRO A 134 -9.06 13.94 7.62
C PRO A 134 -9.21 12.41 7.71
N ALA A 135 -8.32 11.69 7.03
CA ALA A 135 -8.32 10.24 7.01
C ALA A 135 -7.76 9.68 8.34
N ASP A 136 -8.56 8.83 8.98
CA ASP A 136 -8.18 8.01 10.13
C ASP A 136 -7.55 6.68 9.67
N ALA A 137 -6.54 6.20 10.40
CA ALA A 137 -5.81 4.97 10.06
C ALA A 137 -6.74 3.75 10.08
N SER A 138 -7.73 3.73 10.98
CA SER A 138 -8.75 2.67 11.02
C SER A 138 -9.61 2.67 9.76
N ALA A 139 -10.02 3.85 9.29
CA ALA A 139 -10.80 3.99 8.07
C ALA A 139 -10.00 3.55 6.83
N PHE A 140 -8.70 3.84 6.80
CA PHE A 140 -7.84 3.40 5.71
C PHE A 140 -7.65 1.88 5.71
N LYS A 141 -7.37 1.26 6.87
CA LYS A 141 -7.27 -0.20 6.97
C LYS A 141 -8.55 -0.90 6.51
N GLN A 142 -9.71 -0.36 6.85
CA GLN A 142 -10.99 -0.86 6.35
C GLN A 142 -11.11 -0.69 4.82
N ALA A 143 -10.74 0.47 4.29
CA ALA A 143 -10.76 0.70 2.85
C ALA A 143 -9.84 -0.29 2.10
N VAL A 144 -8.65 -0.58 2.62
CA VAL A 144 -7.74 -1.59 2.04
C VAL A 144 -8.35 -2.99 2.13
N PHE A 145 -8.92 -3.35 3.28
CA PHE A 145 -9.63 -4.63 3.45
C PHE A 145 -10.74 -4.82 2.40
N ASP A 146 -11.55 -3.78 2.19
CA ASP A 146 -12.63 -3.78 1.20
C ASP A 146 -12.07 -3.90 -0.24
N GLN A 147 -10.93 -3.26 -0.53
CA GLN A 147 -10.30 -3.35 -1.85
C GLN A 147 -9.62 -4.69 -2.11
N VAL A 148 -9.04 -5.33 -1.09
CA VAL A 148 -8.59 -6.72 -1.20
C VAL A 148 -9.77 -7.62 -1.54
N HIS A 149 -10.94 -7.43 -0.91
CA HIS A 149 -12.14 -8.17 -1.26
C HIS A 149 -12.56 -7.95 -2.73
N VAL A 150 -12.64 -6.69 -3.19
CA VAL A 150 -12.94 -6.35 -4.59
C VAL A 150 -11.97 -7.04 -5.55
N ALA A 151 -10.67 -7.01 -5.27
CA ALA A 151 -9.65 -7.62 -6.10
C ALA A 151 -9.77 -9.17 -6.14
N LEU A 152 -10.10 -9.80 -5.01
CA LEU A 152 -10.35 -11.25 -4.94
C LEU A 152 -11.62 -11.66 -5.71
N VAL A 153 -12.66 -10.85 -5.68
CA VAL A 153 -13.88 -11.05 -6.48
C VAL A 153 -13.56 -10.89 -7.98
N ALA A 154 -12.80 -9.86 -8.35
CA ALA A 154 -12.39 -9.65 -9.75
C ALA A 154 -11.53 -10.81 -10.30
N LYS A 155 -10.70 -11.43 -9.44
CA LYS A 155 -9.96 -12.66 -9.77
C LYS A 155 -10.82 -13.94 -9.76
N GLY A 156 -12.09 -13.87 -9.33
CA GLY A 156 -12.99 -15.02 -9.23
C GLY A 156 -12.68 -15.99 -8.09
N VAL A 157 -11.92 -15.53 -7.07
CA VAL A 157 -11.57 -16.33 -5.88
C VAL A 157 -12.75 -16.37 -4.90
N ILE A 158 -13.50 -15.28 -4.80
CA ILE A 158 -14.69 -15.12 -3.96
C ILE A 158 -15.91 -14.87 -4.85
N GLU A 159 -17.07 -15.44 -4.48
CA GLU A 159 -18.35 -15.24 -5.18
C GLU A 159 -19.02 -13.94 -4.70
N PHE A 160 -19.74 -13.26 -5.60
CA PHE A 160 -20.41 -11.97 -5.37
C PHE A 160 -21.55 -12.01 -4.33
#